data_AF-A0A2D2C3X3-F1
#
_entry.id   AF-A0A2D2C3X3-F1
#
_cell.length_a   1.000
_cell.length_b   1.000
_cell.length_c   1.000
_cell.angle_alpha   90.00
_cell.angle_beta   90.00
_cell.angle_gamma   90.00
#
_symmetry.space_group_name_H-M   'P 1'
#
loop_
_entity.id
_entity.type
_entity.pdbx_description
1 polymer ?
#
loop_
_entity_poly.entity_id
_entity_poly.type
_entity_poly.pdbx_seq_one_letter_code
_entity_poly.pdbx_strand_id
1 'polypeptide(L)'
;MAKLSLRPVTWECDGRDLMELATGYCDRAGLASDMSEADLLALARAADYGFGRMIEGVLDAIELAGQERATSVDRQHLAESWGFREGVPFDANPFLGRGKE
;
A
#
# COMPACT_ATOMS: atom_id res chain seq x y z
N MET A 1 -3.65 -6.46 -31.77
CA MET A 1 -4.34 -6.61 -30.47
C MET A 1 -4.14 -5.30 -29.72
N ALA A 2 -5.19 -4.52 -29.49
CA ALA A 2 -5.04 -3.25 -28.76
C ALA A 2 -4.84 -3.56 -27.28
N LYS A 3 -3.75 -3.08 -26.69
CA LYS A 3 -3.49 -3.22 -25.25
C LYS A 3 -4.45 -2.29 -24.52
N LEU A 4 -5.27 -2.83 -23.62
CA LEU A 4 -6.13 -2.02 -22.76
C LEU A 4 -5.19 -1.22 -21.83
N SER A 5 -5.10 0.10 -22.06
CA SER A 5 -4.33 1.00 -21.20
C SER A 5 -5.32 1.71 -20.28
N LEU A 6 -5.26 1.40 -19.00
CA LEU A 6 -5.94 2.22 -18.00
C LEU A 6 -5.22 3.57 -17.88
N ARG A 7 -5.98 4.61 -17.53
CA ARG A 7 -5.36 5.88 -17.15
C ARG A 7 -4.52 5.67 -15.87
N PRO A 8 -3.40 6.39 -15.71
CA PRO A 8 -2.69 6.43 -14.43
C PRO A 8 -3.64 6.85 -13.31
N VAL A 9 -3.39 6.33 -12.11
CA VAL A 9 -4.08 6.75 -10.90
C VAL A 9 -3.63 8.16 -10.54
N THR A 10 -4.55 9.04 -10.16
CA THR A 10 -4.21 10.35 -9.59
C THR A 10 -4.80 10.43 -8.20
N TRP A 11 -4.01 10.86 -7.21
CA TRP A 11 -4.50 10.91 -5.83
C TRP A 11 -5.71 11.83 -5.68
N GLU A 12 -5.69 12.95 -6.40
CA GLU A 12 -6.72 13.98 -6.37
C GLU A 12 -8.08 13.46 -6.87
N CYS A 13 -8.10 12.56 -7.86
CA CYS A 13 -9.34 12.01 -8.40
C CYS A 13 -9.74 10.68 -7.76
N ASP A 14 -8.75 9.85 -7.42
CA ASP A 14 -8.95 8.43 -7.16
C ASP A 14 -8.64 8.05 -5.69
N GLY A 15 -8.03 8.95 -4.90
CA GLY A 15 -7.54 8.65 -3.54
C GLY A 15 -8.62 8.10 -2.59
N ARG A 16 -9.85 8.63 -2.68
CA ARG A 16 -10.98 8.11 -1.90
C ARG A 16 -11.34 6.68 -2.28
N ASP A 17 -11.47 6.40 -3.57
CA ASP A 17 -11.84 5.06 -4.05
C ASP A 17 -10.74 4.05 -3.69
N LEU A 18 -9.48 4.47 -3.74
CA LEU A 18 -8.35 3.65 -3.32
C LEU A 18 -8.34 3.36 -1.83
N MET A 19 -8.69 4.35 -0.99
CA MET A 19 -8.89 4.14 0.44
C MET A 19 -10.01 3.13 0.70
N GLU A 20 -11.17 3.31 0.06
CA GLU A 20 -12.30 2.40 0.20
C GLU A 20 -11.94 0.97 -0.25
N LEU A 21 -11.17 0.83 -1.34
CA LEU A 21 -10.65 -0.46 -1.80
C LEU A 21 -9.67 -1.10 -0.79
N ALA A 22 -8.71 -0.32 -0.28
CA ALA A 22 -7.73 -0.83 0.68
C ALA A 22 -8.41 -1.31 1.97
N THR A 23 -9.33 -0.50 2.51
CA THR A 23 -10.15 -0.89 3.67
C THR A 23 -11.00 -2.12 3.36
N GLY A 24 -11.67 -2.17 2.21
CA GLY A 24 -12.48 -3.31 1.81
C GLY A 24 -11.69 -4.62 1.66
N TYR A 25 -10.42 -4.55 1.24
CA TYR A 25 -9.54 -5.73 1.20
C TYR A 25 -9.11 -6.17 2.61
N CYS A 26 -8.80 -5.24 3.51
CA CYS A 26 -8.50 -5.56 4.91
C CYS A 26 -9.71 -6.24 5.57
N ASP A 27 -10.91 -5.66 5.41
CA ASP A 27 -12.16 -6.21 5.94
C ASP A 27 -12.42 -7.63 5.43
N ARG A 28 -12.18 -7.88 4.14
CA ARG A 28 -12.32 -9.21 3.54
C ARG A 28 -11.32 -10.23 4.09
N ALA A 29 -10.16 -9.77 4.54
CA ALA A 29 -9.17 -10.59 5.24
C ALA A 29 -9.47 -10.73 6.75
N GLY A 30 -10.50 -10.06 7.27
CA GLY A 30 -10.83 -10.05 8.69
C GLY A 30 -9.89 -9.17 9.54
N LEU A 31 -9.24 -8.18 8.91
CA LEU A 31 -8.32 -7.24 9.55
C LEU A 31 -8.90 -5.82 9.51
N ALA A 32 -8.68 -5.05 10.56
CA ALA A 32 -8.96 -3.61 10.51
C ALA A 32 -7.92 -2.88 9.63
N SER A 33 -8.28 -1.71 9.11
CA SER A 33 -7.39 -0.86 8.33
C SER A 33 -6.96 0.36 9.17
N ASP A 34 -5.74 0.33 9.70
CA ASP A 34 -5.12 1.45 10.44
C ASP A 34 -4.18 2.29 9.54
N MET A 35 -4.14 1.99 8.23
CA MET A 35 -3.43 2.79 7.23
C MET A 35 -4.07 4.18 7.09
N SER A 36 -3.23 5.22 7.10
CA SER A 36 -3.65 6.60 6.85
C SER A 36 -3.71 6.95 5.37
N GLU A 37 -4.34 8.08 5.05
CA GLU A 37 -4.31 8.67 3.69
C GLU A 37 -2.87 8.87 3.19
N ALA A 38 -1.97 9.32 4.08
CA ALA A 38 -0.57 9.54 3.76
C ALA A 38 0.18 8.24 3.44
N ASP A 39 -0.20 7.12 4.05
CA ASP A 39 0.38 5.81 3.77
C ASP A 39 0.01 5.33 2.37
N LEU A 40 -1.27 5.43 2.01
CA LEU A 40 -1.74 5.03 0.69
C LEU A 40 -1.23 5.98 -0.41
N LEU A 41 -1.06 7.27 -0.13
CA LEU A 41 -0.39 8.20 -1.04
C LEU A 41 1.09 7.84 -1.23
N ALA A 42 1.80 7.45 -0.16
CA ALA A 42 3.18 6.99 -0.25
C ALA A 42 3.27 5.71 -1.10
N LEU A 43 2.33 4.78 -0.92
CA LEU A 43 2.24 3.56 -1.73
C LEU A 43 1.95 3.89 -3.20
N ALA A 44 1.00 4.78 -3.49
CA ALA A 44 0.67 5.19 -4.86
C ALA A 44 1.88 5.79 -5.57
N ARG A 45 2.67 6.64 -4.88
CA ARG A 45 3.92 7.20 -5.42
C ARG A 45 4.97 6.12 -5.66
N ALA A 46 5.17 5.22 -4.69
CA ALA A 46 6.14 4.13 -4.81
C ALA A 46 5.78 3.13 -5.93
N ALA A 47 4.48 2.96 -6.17
CA ALA A 47 3.91 2.17 -7.25
C ALA A 47 3.91 2.88 -8.61
N ASP A 48 4.51 4.08 -8.73
CA ASP A 48 4.48 4.94 -9.92
C ASP A 48 3.06 5.16 -10.46
N TYR A 49 2.11 5.35 -9.54
CA TYR A 49 0.68 5.53 -9.82
C TYR A 49 0.04 4.39 -10.64
N GLY A 50 0.67 3.22 -10.66
CA GLY A 50 0.12 2.02 -11.28
C GLY A 50 -0.92 1.35 -10.38
N PHE A 51 -2.19 1.36 -10.80
CA PHE A 51 -3.30 0.76 -10.03
C PHE A 51 -2.98 -0.68 -9.57
N GLY A 52 -2.59 -1.55 -10.51
CA GLY A 52 -2.27 -2.94 -10.18
C GLY A 52 -1.15 -3.07 -9.15
N ARG A 53 -0.08 -2.28 -9.30
CA ARG A 53 1.07 -2.28 -8.39
C ARG A 53 0.72 -1.73 -7.00
N MET A 54 -0.21 -0.80 -6.94
CA MET A 54 -0.75 -0.31 -5.67
C MET A 54 -1.58 -1.37 -4.96
N ILE A 55 -2.49 -2.06 -5.68
CA ILE A 55 -3.29 -3.14 -5.09
C ILE A 55 -2.39 -4.28 -4.59
N GLU A 56 -1.37 -4.65 -5.36
CA GLU A 56 -0.37 -5.64 -4.92
C GLU A 56 0.28 -5.22 -3.59
N GLY A 57 0.73 -3.96 -3.45
CA GLY A 57 1.34 -3.51 -2.20
C GLY A 57 0.38 -3.53 -0.99
N VAL A 58 -0.92 -3.29 -1.20
CA VAL A 58 -1.93 -3.47 -0.13
C VAL A 58 -2.07 -4.95 0.22
N LEU A 59 -2.11 -5.84 -0.77
CA LEU A 59 -2.23 -7.28 -0.55
C LEU A 59 -1.00 -7.85 0.16
N ASP A 60 0.20 -7.39 -0.17
CA ASP A 60 1.45 -7.82 0.47
C ASP A 60 1.46 -7.43 1.96
N ALA A 61 0.96 -6.23 2.30
CA ALA A 61 0.81 -5.80 3.69
C ALA A 61 -0.27 -6.59 4.46
N ILE A 62 -1.40 -6.89 3.81
CA ILE A 62 -2.45 -7.77 4.37
C ILE A 62 -1.91 -9.17 4.63
N GLU A 63 -1.13 -9.72 3.70
CA GLU A 63 -0.53 -11.04 3.85
C GLU A 63 0.42 -11.08 5.05
N LEU A 64 1.29 -10.07 5.19
CA LEU A 64 2.20 -9.97 6.33
C LEU A 64 1.43 -9.85 7.66
N ALA A 65 0.44 -8.96 7.75
CA ALA A 65 -0.41 -8.83 8.93
C ALA A 65 -1.11 -10.15 9.31
N GLY A 66 -1.57 -10.90 8.30
CA GLY A 66 -2.17 -12.22 8.47
C GLY A 66 -1.17 -13.26 9.00
N GLN A 67 0.06 -13.26 8.48
CA GLN A 67 1.13 -14.15 8.94
C GLN A 67 1.52 -13.87 10.41
N GLU A 68 1.53 -12.60 10.79
CA GLU A 68 1.80 -12.15 12.16
C GLU A 68 0.63 -12.33 13.13
N ARG A 69 -0.56 -12.68 12.60
CA ARG A 69 -1.82 -12.72 13.35
C ARG A 69 -2.15 -11.37 14.00
N ALA A 70 -1.79 -10.28 13.32
CA ALA A 70 -2.18 -8.94 13.71
C ALA A 70 -3.71 -8.78 13.64
N THR A 71 -4.24 -7.76 14.31
CA THR A 71 -5.67 -7.40 14.25
C THR A 71 -5.95 -6.30 13.23
N SER A 72 -4.92 -5.63 12.75
CA SER A 72 -5.02 -4.52 11.78
C SER A 72 -3.81 -4.48 10.85
N VAL A 73 -4.00 -3.83 9.71
CA VAL A 73 -2.94 -3.48 8.76
C VAL A 73 -2.59 -2.01 8.96
N ASP A 74 -1.31 -1.74 9.16
CA ASP A 74 -0.78 -0.40 9.43
C ASP A 74 0.41 -0.05 8.53
N ARG A 75 1.02 1.12 8.78
CA ARG A 75 2.21 1.58 8.06
C ARG A 75 3.41 0.64 8.18
N GLN A 76 3.57 -0.07 9.31
CA GLN A 76 4.70 -0.98 9.51
C GLN A 76 4.57 -2.19 8.59
N HIS A 77 3.36 -2.74 8.45
CA HIS A 77 3.12 -3.83 7.50
C HIS A 77 3.41 -3.41 6.06
N LEU A 78 3.05 -2.18 5.66
CA LEU A 78 3.43 -1.61 4.37
C LEU A 78 4.95 -1.47 4.22
N ALA A 79 5.63 -1.00 5.26
CA ALA A 79 7.07 -0.83 5.27
C ALA A 79 7.82 -2.15 5.06
N GLU A 80 7.48 -3.16 5.85
CA GLU A 80 8.15 -4.45 5.85
C GLU A 80 7.87 -5.23 4.56
N SER A 81 6.60 -5.34 4.17
CA SER A 81 6.21 -6.00 2.92
C SER A 81 6.87 -5.36 1.69
N TRP A 82 6.93 -4.03 1.63
CA TRP A 82 7.62 -3.31 0.55
C TRP A 82 9.13 -3.57 0.55
N GLY A 83 9.74 -3.58 1.74
CA GLY A 83 11.16 -3.92 1.92
C GLY A 83 11.48 -5.33 1.43
N PHE A 84 10.64 -6.32 1.77
CA PHE A 84 10.79 -7.69 1.31
C PHE A 84 10.62 -7.82 -0.21
N ARG A 85 9.64 -7.13 -0.79
CA ARG A 85 9.33 -7.24 -2.22
C ARG A 85 10.35 -6.55 -3.12
N GLU A 86 10.71 -5.32 -2.81
CA GLU A 86 11.55 -4.48 -3.67
C GLU A 86 13.04 -4.61 -3.32
N GLY A 87 13.37 -5.22 -2.17
CA GLY A 87 14.77 -5.38 -1.72
C GLY A 87 15.48 -4.05 -1.45
N VAL A 88 14.72 -3.01 -1.11
CA VAL A 88 15.25 -1.65 -0.92
C VAL A 88 15.84 -1.44 0.48
N PRO A 89 16.93 -0.66 0.59
CA PRO A 89 17.47 -0.28 1.90
C PRO A 89 16.48 0.63 2.65
N PHE A 90 16.66 0.72 3.97
CA PHE A 90 15.78 1.48 4.88
C PHE A 90 15.56 2.94 4.43
N ASP A 91 16.62 3.60 3.96
CA ASP A 91 16.57 4.99 3.50
C ASP A 91 15.84 5.20 2.17
N ALA A 92 15.66 4.13 1.40
CA ALA A 92 14.87 4.12 0.17
C ALA A 92 13.45 3.58 0.36
N ASN A 93 13.10 3.13 1.57
CA ASN A 93 11.76 2.65 1.86
C ASN A 93 10.79 3.84 2.03
N PRO A 94 9.72 3.94 1.22
CA PRO A 94 8.79 5.08 1.22
C PRO A 94 8.04 5.24 2.55
N PHE A 95 8.00 4.19 3.37
CA PHE A 95 7.31 4.17 4.65
C PHE A 95 8.24 4.45 5.85
N LEU A 96 9.56 4.32 5.70
CA LEU A 96 10.54 4.42 6.80
C LEU A 96 11.41 5.68 6.77
N GLY A 97 11.16 6.60 5.82
CA GLY A 97 11.96 7.79 5.59
C GLY A 97 12.36 8.55 6.87
N ARG A 98 13.60 9.08 6.87
CA ARG A 98 14.29 9.67 8.03
C ARG A 98 13.35 10.52 8.88
N GLY A 99 13.11 10.09 10.12
CA GLY A 99 12.64 10.97 11.17
C GLY A 99 13.54 12.20 11.20
N LYS A 100 12.99 13.36 10.84
CA LYS A 100 13.57 14.61 11.30
C LYS A 100 13.15 14.73 12.75
N GLU A 101 14.07 14.39 13.65
CA GLU A 101 14.12 15.01 14.97
C GLU A 101 14.21 16.54 14.83
#